data_AF-A0A1Y1KYP5-F1
#
_entry.id   AF-A0A1Y1KYP5-F1
#
_cell.length_a   1.000
_cell.length_b   1.000
_cell.length_c   1.000
_cell.angle_alpha   90.00
_cell.angle_beta   90.00
_cell.angle_gamma   90.00
#
_symmetry.space_group_name_H-M   'P 1'
#
loop_
_entity.id
_entity.type
_entity.pdbx_description
1 polymer ?
#
loop_
_entity_poly.entity_id
_entity_poly.type
_entity_poly.pdbx_seq_one_letter_code
_entity_poly.pdbx_strand_id
1 'polypeptide(L)'
;MLTHVSSKGFKCRQCDYATNNKSYLKRHYIKHKTTKDLKCAQCNHATNSVYNLRKHMLTHMTVKDFKCDHCDFATNLNSNFKAHQLTHKTSKDLKCTQCNYATNGKSCFRSHLLTHTSIKDLKCAQCNYATNDKSNLRKHLLTHKIS
;
A
#
# COMPACT_ATOMS: atom_id res chain seq x y z
N MET A 1 -22.13 -26.85 -8.05
CA MET A 1 -20.67 -26.81 -8.29
C MET A 1 -20.44 -25.90 -9.50
N LEU A 2 -20.25 -24.60 -9.28
CA LEU A 2 -20.04 -23.65 -10.39
C LEU A 2 -18.60 -23.82 -10.87
N THR A 3 -18.46 -24.55 -11.98
CA THR A 3 -17.23 -24.73 -12.72
C THR A 3 -16.72 -23.37 -13.17
N HIS A 4 -15.62 -22.92 -12.55
CA HIS A 4 -14.89 -21.73 -12.99
C HIS A 4 -14.24 -22.05 -14.33
N VAL A 5 -14.97 -21.83 -15.44
CA VAL A 5 -14.44 -21.96 -16.80
C VAL A 5 -13.19 -21.08 -16.89
N SER A 6 -12.04 -21.72 -17.04
CA SER A 6 -10.75 -21.06 -17.20
C SER A 6 -10.69 -20.46 -18.61
N SER A 7 -11.41 -19.35 -18.83
CA SER A 7 -11.26 -18.57 -20.05
C SER A 7 -9.79 -18.13 -20.13
N LYS A 8 -9.05 -18.61 -21.14
CA LYS A 8 -7.63 -18.36 -21.42
C LYS A 8 -7.18 -16.96 -20.97
N GLY A 9 -6.62 -16.87 -19.77
CA GLY A 9 -6.12 -15.61 -19.21
C GLY A 9 -4.78 -15.20 -19.82
N PHE A 10 -4.54 -13.90 -19.89
CA PHE A 10 -3.22 -13.33 -20.16
C PHE A 10 -2.30 -13.60 -18.96
N LYS A 11 -1.29 -14.45 -19.15
CA LYS A 11 -0.32 -14.82 -18.12
C LYS A 11 0.97 -14.02 -18.25
N CYS A 12 1.56 -13.66 -17.11
CA CYS A 12 2.92 -13.16 -17.06
C CYS A 12 3.90 -14.32 -17.30
N ARG A 13 5.00 -14.04 -17.99
CA ARG A 13 6.08 -15.01 -18.24
C ARG A 13 7.18 -14.99 -17.18
N GLN A 14 7.14 -14.02 -16.26
CA GLN A 14 8.18 -13.77 -15.25
C GLN A 14 7.71 -14.08 -13.82
N CYS A 15 6.42 -14.37 -13.62
CA CYS A 15 5.85 -14.78 -12.34
C CYS A 15 4.44 -15.38 -12.55
N ASP A 16 3.82 -15.86 -11.47
CA ASP A 16 2.51 -16.54 -11.51
C ASP A 16 1.30 -15.60 -11.73
N TYR A 17 1.53 -14.33 -12.02
CA TYR A 17 0.44 -13.38 -12.25
C TYR A 17 -0.33 -13.69 -13.53
N ALA A 18 -1.66 -13.78 -13.42
CA ALA A 18 -2.57 -13.93 -14.55
C ALA A 18 -3.74 -12.96 -14.44
N THR A 19 -4.28 -12.53 -15.59
CA THR A 19 -5.45 -11.66 -15.66
C THR A 19 -6.21 -11.91 -16.96
N ASN A 20 -7.52 -11.70 -16.97
CA ASN A 20 -8.33 -11.71 -18.19
C ASN A 20 -8.25 -10.39 -18.98
N ASN A 21 -7.50 -9.38 -18.50
CA ASN A 21 -7.40 -8.07 -19.13
C ASN A 21 -5.97 -7.78 -19.63
N LYS A 22 -5.82 -7.63 -20.95
CA LYS A 22 -4.53 -7.37 -21.60
C LYS A 22 -3.85 -6.09 -21.08
N SER A 23 -4.62 -5.03 -20.82
CA SER A 23 -4.11 -3.77 -20.28
C SER A 23 -3.57 -3.94 -18.86
N TYR A 24 -4.19 -4.80 -18.06
CA TYR A 24 -3.68 -5.14 -16.73
C TYR A 24 -2.40 -5.97 -16.81
N LEU A 25 -2.28 -6.91 -17.76
CA LEU A 25 -1.03 -7.62 -17.97
C LEU A 25 0.09 -6.67 -18.42
N LYS A 26 -0.19 -5.77 -19.37
CA LYS A 26 0.79 -4.75 -19.81
C LYS A 26 1.26 -3.87 -18.64
N ARG A 27 0.33 -3.42 -17.79
CA ARG A 27 0.66 -2.67 -16.57
C ARG A 27 1.40 -3.52 -15.55
N HIS A 28 1.12 -4.81 -15.45
CA HIS A 28 1.85 -5.71 -14.56
C HIS A 28 3.32 -5.85 -14.98
N TYR A 29 3.62 -5.99 -16.28
CA TYR A 29 5.00 -6.09 -16.77
C TYR A 29 5.89 -4.91 -16.38
N ILE A 30 5.29 -3.74 -16.16
CA ILE A 30 5.99 -2.57 -15.64
C ILE A 30 6.66 -2.89 -14.28
N LYS A 31 6.10 -3.77 -13.45
CA LYS A 31 6.69 -4.18 -12.16
C LYS A 31 8.02 -4.95 -12.30
N HIS A 32 8.22 -5.61 -13.43
CA HIS A 32 9.43 -6.39 -13.70
C HIS A 32 10.56 -5.54 -14.31
N LYS A 33 10.25 -4.31 -14.76
CA LYS A 33 11.28 -3.37 -15.19
C LYS A 33 12.08 -2.90 -13.98
N THR A 34 13.40 -3.09 -14.03
CA THR A 34 14.35 -2.60 -13.02
C THR A 34 14.61 -1.10 -13.17
N THR A 35 14.42 -0.54 -14.36
CA THR A 35 14.61 0.89 -14.63
C THR A 35 13.33 1.71 -14.45
N LYS A 36 13.50 2.95 -14.02
CA LYS A 36 12.44 3.95 -13.85
C LYS A 36 12.67 5.09 -14.85
N ASP A 37 12.13 4.90 -16.04
CA ASP A 37 12.43 5.76 -17.19
C ASP A 37 11.66 7.10 -17.16
N LEU A 38 10.57 7.18 -16.40
CA LEU A 38 9.74 8.39 -16.30
C LEU A 38 10.13 9.18 -15.06
N LYS A 39 10.82 10.30 -15.26
CA LYS A 39 11.31 11.18 -14.20
C LYS A 39 10.36 12.35 -13.97
N CYS A 40 10.22 12.77 -12.72
CA CYS A 40 9.59 14.03 -12.37
C CYS A 40 10.50 15.20 -12.74
N ALA A 41 9.94 16.26 -13.30
CA ALA A 41 10.70 17.46 -13.66
C ALA A 41 11.04 18.34 -12.43
N GLN A 42 10.33 18.16 -11.31
CA GLN A 42 10.41 19.03 -10.13
C GLN A 42 11.17 18.40 -8.95
N CYS A 43 11.50 17.10 -9.01
CA CYS A 43 12.25 16.42 -7.95
C CYS A 43 12.87 15.11 -8.46
N ASN A 44 13.63 14.42 -7.61
CA ASN A 44 14.30 13.16 -7.93
C ASN A 44 13.37 11.94 -8.01
N HIS A 45 12.04 12.12 -8.00
CA HIS A 45 11.10 11.01 -8.14
C HIS A 45 11.13 10.43 -9.55
N ALA A 46 11.17 9.11 -9.65
CA ALA A 46 11.06 8.39 -10.92
C ALA A 46 10.15 7.17 -10.79
N THR A 47 9.46 6.85 -11.88
CA THR A 47 8.58 5.70 -12.03
C THR A 47 8.63 5.17 -13.45
N ASN A 48 7.98 4.05 -13.70
CA ASN A 48 7.84 3.40 -15.00
C ASN A 48 6.37 3.37 -15.45
N SER A 49 5.48 4.00 -14.69
CA SER A 49 4.05 4.11 -14.95
C SER A 49 3.66 5.58 -15.11
N VAL A 50 3.16 5.95 -16.29
CA VAL A 50 2.65 7.30 -16.58
C VAL A 50 1.55 7.69 -15.60
N TYR A 51 0.67 6.75 -15.24
CA TYR A 51 -0.38 6.98 -14.24
C TYR A 51 0.21 7.36 -12.87
N ASN A 52 1.27 6.67 -12.44
CA ASN A 52 1.93 6.99 -11.17
C ASN A 52 2.65 8.32 -11.23
N LEU A 53 3.27 8.68 -12.37
CA LEU A 53 3.92 9.98 -12.53
C LEU A 53 2.90 11.11 -12.45
N ARG A 54 1.77 11.00 -13.18
CA ARG A 54 0.66 11.97 -13.09
C ARG A 54 0.15 12.13 -11.67
N LYS A 55 -0.08 11.02 -10.98
CA LYS A 55 -0.50 11.04 -9.56
C LYS A 55 0.55 11.69 -8.67
N HIS A 56 1.84 11.45 -8.92
CA HIS A 56 2.93 12.09 -8.19
C HIS A 56 2.98 13.59 -8.45
N MET A 57 2.74 14.06 -9.68
CA MET A 57 2.74 15.50 -9.97
C MET A 57 1.74 16.29 -9.11
N LEU A 58 0.65 15.65 -8.67
CA LEU A 58 -0.32 16.24 -7.75
C LEU A 58 0.28 16.60 -6.38
N THR A 59 1.42 16.02 -6.00
CA THR A 59 2.11 16.36 -4.73
C THR A 59 2.85 17.69 -4.79
N HIS A 60 3.15 18.19 -6.00
CA HIS A 60 3.81 19.47 -6.19
C HIS A 60 2.84 20.64 -6.33
N MET A 61 1.54 20.34 -6.49
CA MET A 61 0.51 21.36 -6.52
C MET A 61 0.33 21.97 -5.12
N THR A 62 0.40 23.30 -5.04
CA THR A 62 0.20 24.06 -3.80
C THR A 62 -1.28 24.11 -3.41
N VAL A 63 -2.17 24.23 -4.39
CA VAL A 63 -3.61 24.14 -4.19
C VAL A 63 -3.97 22.69 -3.92
N LYS A 64 -4.73 22.47 -2.85
CA LYS A 64 -5.22 21.17 -2.40
C LYS A 64 -6.72 21.08 -2.60
N ASP A 65 -7.15 20.21 -3.51
CA ASP A 65 -8.55 20.10 -3.93
C ASP A 65 -9.45 19.45 -2.87
N PHE A 66 -8.91 18.55 -2.05
CA PHE A 66 -9.65 17.86 -1.01
C PHE A 66 -9.26 18.39 0.36
N LYS A 67 -10.12 19.21 0.96
CA LYS A 67 -9.96 19.79 2.30
C LYS A 67 -10.92 19.14 3.28
N CYS A 68 -10.47 18.90 4.51
CA CYS A 68 -11.33 18.40 5.56
C CYS A 68 -12.08 19.55 6.23
N ASP A 69 -13.37 19.36 6.48
CA ASP A 69 -14.20 20.37 7.15
C ASP A 69 -14.04 20.35 8.68
N HIS A 70 -13.33 19.37 9.23
CA HIS A 70 -13.17 19.15 10.67
C HIS A 70 -11.76 19.42 11.20
N CYS A 71 -10.77 19.62 10.32
CA CYS A 71 -9.39 19.97 10.70
C CYS A 71 -8.61 20.50 9.48
N ASP A 72 -7.37 20.95 9.70
CA ASP A 72 -6.52 21.56 8.66
C ASP A 72 -5.96 20.56 7.62
N PHE A 73 -6.40 19.29 7.66
CA PHE A 73 -5.92 18.30 6.71
C PHE A 73 -6.44 18.60 5.30
N ALA A 74 -5.53 18.65 4.34
CA ALA A 74 -5.86 18.76 2.92
C ALA A 74 -4.89 17.97 2.04
N THR A 75 -5.37 17.49 0.89
CA THR A 75 -4.61 16.69 -0.08
C THR A 75 -5.15 16.84 -1.51
N ASN A 76 -4.33 16.52 -2.52
CA ASN A 76 -4.75 16.40 -3.92
C ASN A 76 -5.15 14.97 -4.31
N LEU A 77 -5.15 14.04 -3.36
CA LEU A 77 -5.47 12.64 -3.60
C LEU A 77 -6.77 12.26 -2.90
N ASN A 78 -7.85 12.10 -3.69
CA ASN A 78 -9.16 11.67 -3.18
C ASN A 78 -9.07 10.39 -2.32
N SER A 79 -8.23 9.43 -2.72
CA SER A 79 -8.03 8.21 -1.93
C SER A 79 -7.50 8.48 -0.52
N ASN A 80 -6.61 9.46 -0.38
CA ASN A 80 -6.04 9.83 0.90
C ASN A 80 -7.06 10.64 1.71
N PHE A 81 -7.84 11.49 1.06
CA PHE A 81 -8.92 12.23 1.69
C PHE A 81 -9.97 11.30 2.29
N LYS A 82 -10.47 10.33 1.52
CA LYS A 82 -11.40 9.30 2.01
C LYS A 82 -10.84 8.52 3.19
N ALA A 83 -9.56 8.15 3.12
CA ALA A 83 -8.90 7.46 4.23
C ALA A 83 -8.77 8.35 5.48
N HIS A 84 -8.49 9.64 5.29
CA HIS A 84 -8.45 10.63 6.36
C HIS A 84 -9.83 10.83 7.00
N GLN A 85 -10.91 10.92 6.23
CA GLN A 85 -12.26 11.07 6.79
C GLN A 85 -12.62 9.95 7.79
N LEU A 86 -12.06 8.74 7.63
CA LEU A 86 -12.26 7.63 8.55
C LEU A 86 -11.63 7.87 9.95
N THR A 87 -10.72 8.84 10.10
CA THR A 87 -10.14 9.20 11.40
C THR A 87 -11.08 10.03 12.26
N HIS A 88 -12.02 10.75 11.64
CA HIS A 88 -13.06 11.52 12.34
C HIS A 88 -14.27 10.67 12.71
N LYS A 89 -14.42 9.49 12.08
CA LYS A 89 -15.53 8.58 12.36
C LYS A 89 -15.33 7.92 13.74
N THR A 90 -16.24 8.19 14.66
CA THR A 90 -16.22 7.67 16.04
C THR A 90 -16.52 6.17 16.11
N SER A 91 -17.49 5.70 15.31
CA SER A 91 -17.80 4.27 15.22
C SER A 91 -16.70 3.54 14.45
N LYS A 92 -16.24 2.41 15.00
CA LYS A 92 -15.21 1.57 14.38
C LYS A 92 -15.83 0.34 13.72
N ASP A 93 -15.76 0.29 12.39
CA ASP A 93 -16.44 -0.75 11.61
C ASP A 93 -15.70 -2.10 11.60
N LEU A 94 -14.36 -2.07 11.69
CA LEU A 94 -13.54 -3.28 11.67
C LEU A 94 -13.18 -3.66 13.10
N LYS A 95 -13.89 -4.67 13.64
CA LYS A 95 -13.67 -5.20 14.99
C LYS A 95 -12.92 -6.53 14.91
N CYS A 96 -11.93 -6.70 15.78
CA CYS A 96 -11.25 -7.97 15.93
C CYS A 96 -12.18 -8.96 16.65
N THR A 97 -12.21 -10.22 16.21
CA THR A 97 -12.98 -11.28 16.87
C THR A 97 -12.22 -11.94 18.02
N GLN A 98 -10.91 -11.70 18.13
CA GLN A 98 -10.03 -12.33 19.13
C GLN A 98 -9.71 -11.40 20.32
N CYS A 99 -10.02 -10.10 20.21
CA CYS A 99 -9.82 -9.12 21.29
C CYS A 99 -10.66 -7.85 21.06
N ASN A 100 -10.58 -6.89 21.99
CA ASN A 100 -11.35 -5.64 21.94
C ASN A 100 -10.81 -4.59 20.94
N TYR A 101 -9.83 -4.94 20.10
CA TYR A 101 -9.30 -4.01 19.12
C TYR A 101 -10.31 -3.72 18.01
N ALA A 102 -10.48 -2.45 17.67
CA ALA A 102 -11.28 -2.03 16.53
C ALA A 102 -10.64 -0.82 15.83
N THR A 103 -10.91 -0.66 14.53
CA THR A 103 -10.44 0.45 13.69
C THR A 103 -11.33 0.67 12.47
N ASN A 104 -11.23 1.83 11.81
CA ASN A 104 -11.80 2.05 10.49
C ASN A 104 -10.79 1.81 9.35
N GLY A 105 -9.50 1.72 9.68
CA GLY A 105 -8.42 1.54 8.71
C GLY A 105 -8.19 0.07 8.37
N LYS A 106 -8.48 -0.34 7.13
CA LYS A 106 -8.24 -1.73 6.66
C LYS A 106 -6.78 -2.18 6.81
N SER A 107 -5.81 -1.30 6.53
CA SER A 107 -4.39 -1.59 6.69
C SER A 107 -4.01 -1.81 8.15
N CYS A 108 -4.48 -0.93 9.05
CA CYS A 108 -4.31 -1.06 10.50
C CYS A 108 -4.93 -2.36 11.00
N PHE A 109 -6.14 -2.69 10.55
CA PHE A 109 -6.80 -3.94 10.93
C PHE A 109 -6.01 -5.16 10.49
N ARG A 110 -5.53 -5.19 9.24
CA ARG A 110 -4.70 -6.30 8.74
C ARG A 110 -3.39 -6.43 9.50
N SER A 111 -2.71 -5.33 9.81
CA SER A 111 -1.49 -5.33 10.63
C SER A 111 -1.78 -5.85 12.04
N HIS A 112 -2.88 -5.40 12.66
CA HIS A 112 -3.33 -5.89 13.95
C HIS A 112 -3.59 -7.40 13.94
N LEU A 113 -4.25 -7.95 12.92
CA LEU A 113 -4.50 -9.41 12.87
C LEU A 113 -3.20 -10.25 12.93
N LEU A 114 -2.08 -9.70 12.46
CA LEU A 114 -0.78 -10.37 12.52
C LEU A 114 -0.20 -10.45 13.94
N THR A 115 -0.73 -9.69 14.91
CA THR A 115 -0.33 -9.79 16.31
C THR A 115 -0.89 -11.02 17.00
N HIS A 116 -1.96 -11.61 16.46
CA HIS A 116 -2.54 -12.86 16.96
C HIS A 116 -1.83 -14.10 16.40
N THR A 117 -0.94 -13.93 15.44
CA THR A 117 -0.11 -15.02 14.92
C THR A 117 1.11 -15.22 15.81
N SER A 118 1.24 -16.41 16.41
CA SER A 118 2.32 -16.74 17.34
C SER A 118 3.69 -16.90 16.68
N ILE A 119 3.72 -17.27 15.39
CA ILE A 119 4.96 -17.45 14.63
C ILE A 119 5.36 -16.10 14.06
N LYS A 120 6.59 -15.64 14.35
CA LYS A 120 7.16 -14.39 13.83
C LYS A 120 8.12 -14.69 12.67
N ASP A 121 7.62 -14.61 11.45
CA ASP A 121 8.36 -15.04 10.26
C ASP A 121 9.40 -14.02 9.76
N LEU A 122 9.27 -12.75 10.16
CA LEU A 122 10.17 -11.68 9.71
C LEU A 122 11.17 -11.34 10.81
N LYS A 123 12.39 -11.84 10.66
CA LYS A 123 13.48 -11.64 11.62
C LYS A 123 14.44 -10.53 11.17
N CYS A 124 14.96 -9.78 12.13
CA CYS A 124 16.08 -8.89 11.90
C CYS A 124 17.37 -9.71 11.77
N ALA A 125 18.22 -9.34 10.81
CA ALA A 125 19.52 -9.99 10.63
C ALA A 125 20.60 -9.50 11.61
N GLN A 126 20.36 -8.38 12.30
CA GLN A 126 21.36 -7.69 13.13
C GLN A 126 21.08 -7.82 14.63
N CYS A 127 19.91 -8.31 15.02
CA CYS A 127 19.55 -8.55 16.42
C CYS A 127 18.38 -9.54 16.55
N ASN A 128 17.96 -9.83 17.78
CA ASN A 128 16.89 -10.80 18.08
C ASN A 128 15.46 -10.30 17.81
N TYR A 129 15.29 -9.13 17.18
CA TYR A 129 13.96 -8.60 16.87
C TYR A 129 13.27 -9.43 15.79
N ALA A 130 12.00 -9.79 16.01
CA ALA A 130 11.16 -10.48 15.04
C ALA A 130 9.71 -9.94 15.06
N THR A 131 9.05 -9.99 13.91
CA THR A 131 7.67 -9.52 13.72
C THR A 131 6.98 -10.26 12.57
N ASN A 132 5.67 -10.10 12.44
CA ASN A 132 4.90 -10.56 11.28
C ASN A 132 4.55 -9.43 10.31
N ASP A 133 4.80 -8.18 10.70
CA ASP A 133 4.51 -7.00 9.88
C ASP A 133 5.80 -6.46 9.24
N LYS A 134 5.87 -6.54 7.92
CA LYS A 134 6.98 -6.00 7.11
C LYS A 134 7.24 -4.51 7.38
N SER A 135 6.18 -3.76 7.67
CA SER A 135 6.28 -2.33 7.97
C SER A 135 7.00 -2.09 9.29
N ASN A 136 6.71 -2.91 10.30
CA ASN A 136 7.38 -2.86 11.60
C ASN A 136 8.84 -3.29 11.48
N LEU A 137 9.14 -4.35 10.72
CA LEU A 137 10.52 -4.74 10.46
C LEU A 137 11.29 -3.60 9.77
N ARG A 138 10.71 -2.95 8.75
CA ARG A 138 11.36 -1.84 8.07
C ARG A 138 11.65 -0.66 8.99
N LYS A 139 10.72 -0.30 9.89
CA LYS A 139 10.93 0.75 10.90
C LYS A 139 12.03 0.36 11.88
N HIS A 140 12.01 -0.89 12.36
CA HIS A 140 13.06 -1.41 13.23
C HIS A 140 14.44 -1.35 12.56
N LEU A 141 14.56 -1.72 11.29
CA LEU A 141 15.83 -1.64 10.57
C LEU A 141 16.40 -0.21 10.45
N LEU A 142 15.60 0.84 10.68
CA LEU A 142 16.09 2.21 10.73
C LEU A 142 16.81 2.52 12.05
N THR A 143 16.51 1.82 13.15
CA THR A 143 17.19 2.04 14.44
C THR A 143 18.66 1.64 14.35
N HIS A 144 18.98 0.62 13.55
CA HIS A 144 20.37 0.18 13.31
C HIS A 144 21.16 1.09 12.38
N LYS A 145 20.50 2.00 11.65
CA LYS A 145 21.18 2.98 10.79
C LYS A 145 21.59 4.25 11.54
N ILE A 146 21.08 4.42 12.75
CA ILE A 146 21.32 5.59 13.61
C ILE A 146 22.37 5.26 14.68
N SER A 147 22.72 3.97 14.86
CA SER A 147 23.84 3.50 15.69
C SER A 147 25.14 3.44 14.91
#